data_AF-A0A0D2GUB7-F1
#
_entry.id   AF-A0A0D2GUB7-F1
#
_cell.length_a   1.000
_cell.length_b   1.000
_cell.length_c   1.000
_cell.angle_alpha   90.00
_cell.angle_beta   90.00
_cell.angle_gamma   90.00
#
_symmetry.space_group_name_H-M   'P 1'
#
loop_
_entity.id
_entity.type
_entity.pdbx_description
1 polymer ?
#
loop_
_entity_poly.entity_id
_entity_poly.type
_entity_poly.pdbx_seq_one_letter_code
_entity_poly.pdbx_strand_id
1 'polypeptide(L)'
;MDSISHLWDQSQLGQVDRGNQQSRPIIPLSNLSGQSMVPSRQHLSLPGPERFSPGLISRGNISFDTTGSASTTLSPPSFRNILAHTPNPRRQRTIGPTDPVIDELSHRPLEQEEIDLLTYYRYQIAPRLDLGVGDSYFSVRALHRAEHVPTLYQSILALSSLSYRAGNGTTINDYASHAKQTMLLADEEDRSTATILLAVRDIILTPPRYWQVRLATLQRNPSLTYSRLLEGHWHVMARLTLAAHLAGSPLSEPVDLSFIFQGATPVLPGQLLTHKQQLRQSFSNLARALTVSSNELNKARNTRRLPFTAAWQSCWSDNQLWYAARNEEMQQILEMENFETSPAKGPGAPFPIVIFSNTCALVATLVHHLTALYLLHNKPRLTRPVAEIGSSNSAVWHAQRVVGIVAAFMEAEILDPFVVAAVLYAAKRLSHASQLAVVVNILRRASQSTGIPLQDEINNLETTHHTTDVS
;
A
#
# COMPACT_ATOMS: atom_id res chain seq x y z
N MET A 1 -28.44 4.68 64.30
CA MET A 1 -27.84 3.42 63.83
C MET A 1 -26.80 3.71 62.75
N ASP A 2 -25.60 4.25 62.98
CA ASP A 2 -24.99 5.01 64.09
C ASP A 2 -23.80 5.83 63.55
N SER A 3 -23.74 7.07 64.05
CA SER A 3 -22.64 8.04 64.31
C SER A 3 -21.22 7.77 63.79
N ILE A 4 -20.46 8.70 63.19
CA ILE A 4 -19.94 10.02 63.62
C ILE A 4 -18.99 10.02 64.85
N SER A 5 -17.75 10.51 64.62
CA SER A 5 -16.83 11.33 65.46
C SER A 5 -15.67 10.75 66.30
N HIS A 6 -14.58 11.57 66.29
CA HIS A 6 -13.41 11.77 67.19
C HIS A 6 -12.05 11.22 66.65
N LEU A 7 -10.98 11.97 66.32
CA LEU A 7 -10.29 13.23 66.73
C LEU A 7 -9.33 13.08 67.96
N TRP A 8 -8.09 13.58 67.79
CA TRP A 8 -6.92 13.77 68.71
C TRP A 8 -5.94 12.56 68.85
N ASP A 9 -4.60 12.67 68.87
CA ASP A 9 -3.66 13.81 69.04
C ASP A 9 -2.19 13.45 68.68
N GLN A 10 -1.37 14.48 68.39
CA GLN A 10 0.07 14.75 68.69
C GLN A 10 1.15 13.64 68.64
N SER A 11 2.46 13.87 68.41
CA SER A 11 3.38 14.99 68.14
C SER A 11 4.77 14.35 67.93
N GLN A 12 5.68 14.85 67.08
CA GLN A 12 6.91 15.61 67.42
C GLN A 12 7.78 15.62 66.13
N LEU A 13 8.15 16.76 65.52
CA LEU A 13 9.16 17.78 65.86
C LEU A 13 10.62 17.44 65.47
N GLY A 14 11.27 18.37 64.73
CA GLY A 14 12.73 18.54 64.64
C GLY A 14 13.32 18.45 63.22
N GLN A 15 13.28 19.47 62.35
CA GLN A 15 14.18 20.64 62.20
C GLN A 15 15.65 20.40 61.74
N VAL A 16 16.00 21.11 60.64
CA VAL A 16 17.23 21.91 60.37
C VAL A 16 18.50 21.23 59.81
N ASP A 17 18.69 21.43 58.50
CA ASP A 17 19.68 22.31 57.81
C ASP A 17 21.20 22.34 58.14
N ARG A 18 21.98 22.69 57.09
CA ARG A 18 23.46 22.83 56.90
C ARG A 18 24.18 21.55 56.44
N GLY A 19 25.05 21.53 55.43
CA GLY A 19 25.71 22.55 54.60
C GLY A 19 27.16 22.09 54.29
N ASN A 20 27.61 22.18 53.03
CA ASN A 20 28.99 22.33 52.47
C ASN A 20 29.17 21.57 51.13
N GLN A 21 29.46 22.25 50.00
CA GLN A 21 30.81 22.66 49.50
C GLN A 21 31.69 21.44 49.17
N GLN A 22 32.35 21.22 48.01
CA GLN A 22 32.94 22.00 46.90
C GLN A 22 33.09 20.98 45.73
N SER A 23 33.09 21.29 44.43
CA SER A 23 34.23 21.84 43.67
C SER A 23 33.86 21.90 42.18
N ARG A 24 34.11 23.03 41.52
CA ARG A 24 34.20 23.17 40.05
C ARG A 24 35.68 23.15 39.64
N PRO A 25 35.98 22.87 38.37
CA PRO A 25 37.04 23.62 37.68
C PRO A 25 36.53 24.35 36.43
N ILE A 26 37.26 25.39 36.08
CA ILE A 26 36.99 26.46 35.12
C ILE A 26 38.22 26.54 34.17
N ILE A 27 37.96 26.64 32.84
CA ILE A 27 38.77 27.27 31.75
C ILE A 27 40.01 26.50 31.22
N PRO A 28 40.46 26.63 29.93
CA PRO A 28 40.21 27.75 28.98
C PRO A 28 39.74 27.46 27.55
N LEU A 29 39.05 28.48 27.02
CA LEU A 29 38.99 28.88 25.61
C LEU A 29 40.34 29.40 25.13
N SER A 30 40.76 28.99 23.94
CA SER A 30 41.81 29.65 23.15
C SER A 30 41.27 30.02 21.77
N ASN A 31 41.55 31.27 21.40
CA ASN A 31 41.23 31.93 20.14
C ASN A 31 41.81 31.19 18.92
N LEU A 32 41.16 31.33 17.76
CA LEU A 32 41.85 31.73 16.52
C LEU A 32 40.84 32.24 15.48
N SER A 33 41.11 33.47 15.05
CA SER A 33 40.60 34.21 13.91
C SER A 33 40.71 33.48 12.57
N GLY A 34 39.75 33.64 11.66
CA GLY A 34 39.87 33.15 10.29
C GLY A 34 38.72 33.55 9.36
N GLN A 35 38.84 34.76 8.80
CA GLN A 35 38.49 35.16 7.43
C GLN A 35 37.07 34.90 6.86
N SER A 36 36.43 36.03 6.60
CA SER A 36 35.46 36.33 5.54
C SER A 36 35.79 35.70 4.18
N MET A 37 34.80 35.07 3.54
CA MET A 37 34.64 35.12 2.08
C MET A 37 33.16 35.02 1.69
N VAL A 38 32.64 36.15 1.20
CA VAL A 38 31.40 36.30 0.43
C VAL A 38 31.73 35.96 -1.03
N PRO A 39 30.97 35.09 -1.72
CA PRO A 39 31.04 35.02 -3.17
C PRO A 39 30.00 35.95 -3.80
N SER A 40 30.51 36.95 -4.50
CA SER A 40 29.75 37.87 -5.36
C SER A 40 29.01 37.12 -6.48
N ARG A 41 27.71 37.42 -6.62
CA ARG A 41 26.88 37.05 -7.76
C ARG A 41 27.44 37.69 -9.04
N GLN A 42 27.85 36.85 -10.00
CA GLN A 42 28.03 37.28 -11.38
C GLN A 42 26.68 37.25 -12.09
N HIS A 43 26.34 38.39 -12.69
CA HIS A 43 25.20 38.61 -13.56
C HIS A 43 25.40 37.83 -14.86
N LEU A 44 24.57 36.81 -15.11
CA LEU A 44 24.39 36.19 -16.42
C LEU A 44 22.96 36.46 -16.86
N SER A 45 22.82 37.40 -17.80
CA SER A 45 21.58 37.74 -18.46
C SER A 45 21.20 36.64 -19.46
N LEU A 46 20.07 35.99 -19.25
CA LEU A 46 19.43 35.10 -20.22
C LEU A 46 18.29 35.85 -20.94
N PRO A 47 18.08 35.61 -22.25
CA PRO A 47 17.04 36.28 -23.04
C PRO A 47 15.64 35.78 -22.65
N GLY A 48 14.67 36.70 -22.65
CA GLY A 48 13.30 36.48 -22.20
C GLY A 48 12.46 35.58 -23.13
N PRO A 49 11.28 35.13 -22.67
CA PRO A 49 10.44 34.20 -23.40
C PRO A 49 9.63 34.91 -24.50
N GLU A 50 9.72 34.39 -25.73
CA GLU A 50 8.84 34.77 -26.82
C GLU A 50 7.38 34.40 -26.50
N ARG A 51 6.51 35.41 -26.57
CA ARG A 51 5.05 35.26 -26.47
C ARG A 51 4.52 34.74 -27.81
N PHE A 52 4.01 33.51 -27.83
CA PHE A 52 3.13 33.06 -28.91
C PHE A 52 1.69 33.47 -28.59
N SER A 53 1.10 34.31 -29.45
CA SER A 53 -0.34 34.60 -29.48
C SER A 53 -1.06 33.62 -30.43
N PRO A 54 -2.28 33.15 -30.11
CA PRO A 54 -3.02 32.20 -30.93
C PRO A 54 -3.79 32.90 -32.06
N GLY A 55 -3.61 32.42 -33.30
CA GLY A 55 -4.35 32.86 -34.47
C GLY A 55 -5.71 32.14 -34.62
N LEU A 56 -6.76 32.95 -34.78
CA LEU A 56 -8.10 32.58 -35.26
C LEU A 56 -8.06 32.04 -36.70
N ILE A 57 -8.68 30.88 -36.96
CA ILE A 57 -9.32 30.52 -38.25
C ILE A 57 -10.51 29.59 -37.91
N SER A 58 -11.73 30.13 -37.83
CA SER A 58 -12.78 30.23 -38.86
C SER A 58 -13.62 28.96 -39.07
N ARG A 59 -14.94 29.18 -38.91
CA ARG A 59 -16.05 28.23 -39.02
C ARG A 59 -16.28 27.80 -40.47
N GLY A 60 -16.54 26.51 -40.66
CA GLY A 60 -17.21 25.96 -41.85
C GLY A 60 -18.32 25.00 -41.42
N ASN A 61 -19.58 25.42 -41.60
CA ASN A 61 -20.78 24.59 -41.46
C ASN A 61 -20.84 23.55 -42.58
N ILE A 62 -21.11 22.28 -42.27
CA ILE A 62 -21.72 21.33 -43.20
C ILE A 62 -22.79 20.52 -42.44
N SER A 63 -23.98 20.49 -43.03
CA SER A 63 -25.20 19.83 -42.58
C SER A 63 -25.11 18.31 -42.58
N PHE A 64 -25.79 17.66 -41.64
CA PHE A 64 -26.09 16.22 -41.70
C PHE A 64 -27.56 16.00 -42.08
N ASP A 65 -27.77 15.46 -43.27
CA ASP A 65 -29.01 14.81 -43.67
C ASP A 65 -29.06 13.36 -43.18
N THR A 66 -30.29 12.89 -43.02
CA THR A 66 -30.66 11.60 -42.43
C THR A 66 -30.71 10.49 -43.49
N THR A 67 -30.63 9.24 -43.01
CA THR A 67 -31.00 7.93 -43.64
C THR A 67 -29.86 7.06 -44.19
N GLY A 68 -29.86 5.78 -43.77
CA GLY A 68 -29.05 4.73 -44.38
C GLY A 68 -28.62 3.62 -43.42
N SER A 69 -29.51 2.67 -43.15
CA SER A 69 -29.19 1.39 -42.49
C SER A 69 -28.21 0.56 -43.32
N ALA A 70 -27.13 0.07 -42.71
CA ALA A 70 -26.39 -1.10 -43.21
C ALA A 70 -25.65 -1.81 -42.06
N SER A 71 -26.12 -3.02 -41.75
CA SER A 71 -25.44 -3.98 -40.88
C SER A 71 -24.08 -4.37 -41.46
N THR A 72 -23.01 -4.26 -40.68
CA THR A 72 -21.76 -4.96 -40.97
C THR A 72 -21.17 -5.53 -39.69
N THR A 73 -21.15 -6.85 -39.62
CA THR A 73 -20.53 -7.68 -38.58
C THR A 73 -19.00 -7.57 -38.66
N LEU A 74 -18.35 -7.14 -37.58
CA LEU A 74 -16.89 -7.14 -37.45
C LEU A 74 -16.43 -8.39 -36.69
N SER A 75 -15.70 -9.27 -37.37
CA SER A 75 -14.96 -10.38 -36.78
C SER A 75 -13.66 -9.89 -36.13
N PRO A 76 -13.17 -10.53 -35.04
CA PRO A 76 -11.92 -10.13 -34.40
C PRO A 76 -10.67 -10.59 -35.20
N PRO A 77 -9.55 -9.86 -35.12
CA PRO A 77 -8.37 -10.14 -35.93
C PRO A 77 -7.59 -11.36 -35.41
N SER A 78 -7.21 -12.23 -36.35
CA SER A 78 -6.34 -13.38 -36.12
C SER A 78 -4.88 -12.92 -35.98
N PHE A 79 -4.28 -13.11 -34.80
CA PHE A 79 -2.83 -12.92 -34.61
C PHE A 79 -2.07 -14.19 -34.98
N ARG A 80 -1.63 -14.28 -36.24
CA ARG A 80 -0.55 -15.17 -36.66
C ARG A 80 0.62 -14.32 -37.16
N ASN A 81 1.82 -14.72 -36.74
CA ASN A 81 3.14 -14.34 -37.25
C ASN A 81 3.78 -13.06 -36.72
N ILE A 82 4.45 -13.14 -35.55
CA ILE A 82 5.79 -12.57 -35.39
C ILE A 82 6.57 -13.47 -34.40
N LEU A 83 7.52 -14.27 -34.90
CA LEU A 83 8.77 -14.65 -34.22
C LEU A 83 9.59 -15.55 -35.17
N ALA A 84 10.64 -14.99 -35.75
CA ALA A 84 11.64 -15.73 -36.52
C ALA A 84 13.03 -15.58 -35.88
N HIS A 85 13.57 -16.72 -35.45
CA HIS A 85 14.99 -17.07 -35.19
C HIS A 85 15.72 -16.34 -34.04
N THR A 86 16.46 -17.03 -33.16
CA THR A 86 17.47 -18.09 -33.39
C THR A 86 17.52 -19.18 -32.28
N PRO A 87 17.95 -20.42 -32.58
CA PRO A 87 18.00 -21.53 -31.62
C PRO A 87 19.33 -21.60 -30.85
N ASN A 88 19.27 -21.92 -29.55
CA ASN A 88 20.43 -22.27 -28.71
C ASN A 88 20.35 -23.77 -28.35
N PRO A 89 21.46 -24.54 -28.33
CA PRO A 89 21.37 -26.00 -28.38
C PRO A 89 21.13 -26.65 -27.01
N ARG A 90 20.08 -27.48 -26.97
CA ARG A 90 19.89 -28.74 -26.24
C ARG A 90 20.70 -28.95 -24.94
N ARG A 91 20.02 -28.86 -23.80
CA ARG A 91 20.14 -29.86 -22.73
C ARG A 91 18.98 -30.85 -22.89
N GLN A 92 19.28 -32.07 -23.35
CA GLN A 92 18.34 -33.19 -23.30
C GLN A 92 18.03 -33.48 -21.82
N ARG A 93 16.84 -33.09 -21.36
CA ARG A 93 16.23 -33.72 -20.19
C ARG A 93 15.63 -35.03 -20.67
N THR A 94 16.15 -36.13 -20.14
CA THR A 94 15.55 -37.46 -20.16
C THR A 94 14.11 -37.36 -19.67
N ILE A 95 13.16 -37.70 -20.53
CA ILE A 95 11.73 -37.77 -20.21
C ILE A 95 11.55 -39.02 -19.33
N GLY A 96 11.38 -38.81 -18.03
CA GLY A 96 10.85 -39.83 -17.13
C GLY A 96 9.35 -40.01 -17.37
N PRO A 97 8.72 -41.08 -16.86
CA PRO A 97 7.31 -41.36 -17.08
C PRO A 97 6.48 -40.18 -16.55
N THR A 98 5.61 -39.65 -17.41
CA THR A 98 4.66 -38.58 -17.11
C THR A 98 3.71 -39.04 -15.99
N ASP A 99 3.57 -38.23 -14.94
CA ASP A 99 2.62 -38.49 -13.86
C ASP A 99 1.18 -38.52 -14.43
N PRO A 100 0.35 -39.53 -14.11
CA PRO A 100 -0.99 -39.69 -14.68
C PRO A 100 -1.94 -38.51 -14.38
N VAL A 101 -1.69 -37.75 -13.31
CA VAL A 101 -2.44 -36.53 -12.95
C VAL A 101 -2.18 -35.37 -13.92
N ILE A 102 -1.00 -35.31 -14.54
CA ILE A 102 -0.62 -34.27 -15.51
C ILE A 102 -1.32 -34.51 -16.86
N ASP A 103 -1.48 -35.79 -17.22
CA ASP A 103 -2.13 -36.20 -18.46
C ASP A 103 -3.65 -35.92 -18.42
N GLU A 104 -4.30 -36.05 -17.26
CA GLU A 104 -5.72 -35.75 -17.07
C GLU A 104 -6.07 -34.25 -17.24
N LEU A 105 -5.23 -33.33 -16.78
CA LEU A 105 -5.46 -31.88 -16.92
C LEU A 105 -5.25 -31.39 -18.35
N SER A 106 -4.35 -32.00 -19.10
CA SER A 106 -4.00 -31.59 -20.47
C SER A 106 -5.06 -32.02 -21.50
N HIS A 107 -5.90 -33.01 -21.17
CA HIS A 107 -6.86 -33.62 -22.09
C HIS A 107 -8.34 -33.47 -21.68
N ARG A 108 -8.63 -32.88 -20.52
CA ARG A 108 -10.00 -32.56 -20.10
C ARG A 108 -10.49 -31.27 -20.78
N PRO A 109 -11.70 -31.24 -21.37
CA PRO A 109 -12.30 -29.97 -21.80
C PRO A 109 -12.58 -29.09 -20.59
N LEU A 110 -12.08 -27.85 -20.63
CA LEU A 110 -12.37 -26.85 -19.59
C LEU A 110 -13.86 -26.56 -19.53
N GLU A 111 -14.40 -26.52 -18.31
CA GLU A 111 -15.78 -26.10 -18.11
C GLU A 111 -15.91 -24.59 -18.31
N GLN A 112 -17.10 -24.11 -18.71
CA GLN A 112 -17.33 -22.67 -18.93
C GLN A 112 -17.05 -21.85 -17.66
N GLU A 113 -17.38 -22.38 -16.47
CA GLU A 113 -17.05 -21.74 -15.19
C GLU A 113 -15.53 -21.55 -15.04
N GLU A 114 -14.72 -22.55 -15.38
CA GLU A 114 -13.26 -22.46 -15.27
C GLU A 114 -12.70 -21.42 -16.24
N ILE A 115 -13.22 -21.36 -17.47
CA ILE A 115 -12.84 -20.35 -18.48
C ILE A 115 -13.15 -18.94 -17.96
N ASP A 116 -14.34 -18.73 -17.39
CA ASP A 116 -14.76 -17.45 -16.84
C ASP A 116 -13.87 -17.04 -15.67
N LEU A 117 -13.56 -17.97 -14.75
CA LEU A 117 -12.70 -17.73 -13.59
C LEU A 117 -11.26 -17.42 -13.99
N LEU A 118 -10.68 -18.14 -14.95
CA LEU A 118 -9.33 -17.88 -15.45
C LEU A 118 -9.25 -16.53 -16.18
N THR A 119 -10.29 -16.20 -16.95
CA THR A 119 -10.41 -14.89 -17.62
C THR A 119 -10.47 -13.78 -16.58
N TYR A 120 -11.32 -13.94 -15.57
CA TYR A 120 -11.43 -13.00 -14.46
C TYR A 120 -10.09 -12.86 -13.72
N TYR A 121 -9.40 -13.96 -13.44
CA TYR A 121 -8.06 -13.90 -12.83
C TYR A 121 -7.10 -13.05 -13.64
N ARG A 122 -6.97 -13.33 -14.93
CA ARG A 122 -5.96 -12.72 -15.81
C ARG A 122 -6.14 -11.20 -15.94
N TYR A 123 -7.39 -10.76 -16.05
CA TYR A 123 -7.71 -9.37 -16.34
C TYR A 123 -8.10 -8.55 -15.12
N GLN A 124 -8.61 -9.18 -14.06
CA GLN A 124 -9.08 -8.46 -12.88
C GLN A 124 -8.20 -8.67 -11.66
N ILE A 125 -7.67 -9.87 -11.40
CA ILE A 125 -6.96 -10.15 -10.14
C ILE A 125 -5.45 -9.98 -10.29
N ALA A 126 -4.86 -10.63 -11.30
CA ALA A 126 -3.41 -10.67 -11.47
C ALA A 126 -2.76 -9.27 -11.62
N PRO A 127 -3.34 -8.31 -12.36
CA PRO A 127 -2.81 -6.94 -12.41
C PRO A 127 -2.72 -6.27 -11.02
N ARG A 128 -3.64 -6.56 -10.10
CA ARG A 128 -3.64 -6.03 -8.72
C ARG A 128 -2.55 -6.67 -7.86
N LEU A 129 -2.21 -7.93 -8.14
CA LEU A 129 -1.12 -8.64 -7.47
C LEU A 129 0.25 -8.13 -7.96
N ASP A 130 0.37 -7.84 -9.25
CA ASP A 130 1.63 -7.41 -9.87
C ASP A 130 1.88 -5.88 -9.78
N LEU A 131 0.83 -5.06 -9.72
CA LEU A 131 0.89 -3.58 -9.75
C LEU A 131 1.60 -2.99 -10.98
N GLY A 132 1.75 -3.78 -12.05
CA GLY A 132 2.52 -3.41 -13.24
C GLY A 132 4.02 -3.27 -12.98
N VAL A 133 4.56 -3.91 -11.95
CA VAL A 133 5.98 -3.84 -11.56
C VAL A 133 6.70 -5.14 -11.84
N GLY A 134 7.92 -5.04 -12.38
CA GLY A 134 8.78 -6.19 -12.63
C GLY A 134 8.22 -7.10 -13.72
N ASP A 135 8.48 -8.41 -13.57
CA ASP A 135 8.19 -9.40 -14.61
C ASP A 135 6.72 -9.85 -14.68
N SER A 136 5.81 -9.16 -13.99
CA SER A 136 4.38 -9.48 -13.98
C SER A 136 4.13 -10.95 -13.60
N TYR A 137 4.64 -11.34 -12.43
CA TYR A 137 4.76 -12.73 -11.98
C TYR A 137 3.41 -13.45 -11.96
N PHE A 138 2.38 -12.86 -11.37
CA PHE A 138 1.09 -13.52 -11.21
C PHE A 138 0.30 -13.57 -12.51
N SER A 139 0.41 -12.55 -13.34
CA SER A 139 -0.31 -12.46 -14.62
C SER A 139 0.31 -13.25 -15.76
N VAL A 140 1.59 -13.63 -15.67
CA VAL A 140 2.28 -14.39 -16.72
C VAL A 140 2.81 -15.71 -16.17
N ARG A 141 3.80 -15.66 -15.26
CA ARG A 141 4.51 -16.86 -14.81
C ARG A 141 3.62 -17.82 -14.04
N ALA A 142 2.81 -17.32 -13.10
CA ALA A 142 1.92 -18.18 -12.32
C ALA A 142 0.87 -18.87 -13.21
N LEU A 143 0.31 -18.18 -14.21
CA LEU A 143 -0.64 -18.77 -15.16
C LEU A 143 0.01 -19.80 -16.07
N HIS A 144 1.20 -19.52 -16.60
CA HIS A 144 1.91 -20.49 -17.43
C HIS A 144 2.26 -21.77 -16.66
N ARG A 145 2.64 -21.63 -15.38
CA ARG A 145 2.88 -22.78 -14.51
C ARG A 145 1.57 -23.51 -14.16
N ALA A 146 0.47 -22.79 -13.97
CA ALA A 146 -0.85 -23.38 -13.69
C ALA A 146 -1.38 -24.29 -14.80
N GLU A 147 -0.93 -24.12 -16.04
CA GLU A 147 -1.25 -25.03 -17.15
C GLU A 147 -0.85 -26.49 -16.84
N HIS A 148 0.22 -26.68 -16.06
CA HIS A 148 0.80 -28.01 -15.78
C HIS A 148 0.83 -28.36 -14.29
N VAL A 149 0.50 -27.41 -13.42
CA VAL A 149 0.62 -27.56 -11.96
C VAL A 149 -0.77 -27.47 -11.32
N PRO A 150 -1.36 -28.62 -10.91
CA PRO A 150 -2.72 -28.66 -10.35
C PRO A 150 -2.90 -27.73 -9.15
N THR A 151 -1.90 -27.66 -8.26
CA THR A 151 -1.95 -26.82 -7.06
C THR A 151 -2.12 -25.34 -7.41
N LEU A 152 -1.41 -24.86 -8.43
CA LEU A 152 -1.52 -23.47 -8.87
C LEU A 152 -2.85 -23.21 -9.58
N TYR A 153 -3.24 -24.10 -10.48
CA TYR A 153 -4.53 -24.03 -11.16
C TYR A 153 -5.69 -23.90 -10.16
N GLN A 154 -5.74 -24.80 -9.19
CA GLN A 154 -6.76 -24.82 -8.13
C GLN A 154 -6.67 -23.56 -7.23
N SER A 155 -5.47 -23.08 -6.91
CA SER A 155 -5.31 -21.85 -6.11
C SER A 155 -5.80 -20.60 -6.85
N ILE A 156 -5.57 -20.54 -8.16
CA ILE A 156 -6.04 -19.45 -9.03
C ILE A 156 -7.57 -19.47 -9.10
N LEU A 157 -8.19 -20.63 -9.34
CA LEU A 157 -9.65 -20.76 -9.34
C LEU A 157 -10.26 -20.46 -7.97
N ALA A 158 -9.59 -20.85 -6.88
CA ALA A 158 -10.03 -20.58 -5.51
C ALA A 158 -10.06 -19.09 -5.17
N LEU A 159 -9.07 -18.32 -5.62
CA LEU A 159 -9.06 -16.87 -5.44
C LEU A 159 -10.06 -16.18 -6.37
N SER A 160 -10.18 -16.65 -7.61
CA SER A 160 -11.05 -16.04 -8.62
C SER A 160 -12.53 -16.23 -8.31
N SER A 161 -12.91 -17.42 -7.86
CA SER A 161 -14.27 -17.73 -7.47
C SER A 161 -14.77 -16.85 -6.32
N LEU A 162 -13.89 -16.37 -5.44
CA LEU A 162 -14.27 -15.47 -4.35
C LEU A 162 -14.82 -14.13 -4.88
N SER A 163 -14.09 -13.49 -5.78
CA SER A 163 -14.45 -12.16 -6.29
C SER A 163 -15.45 -12.22 -7.44
N TYR A 164 -15.51 -13.32 -8.20
CA TYR A 164 -16.50 -13.53 -9.25
C TYR A 164 -17.92 -13.80 -8.69
N ARG A 165 -18.02 -14.50 -7.55
CA ARG A 165 -19.30 -14.90 -6.94
C ARG A 165 -20.02 -13.80 -6.16
N ALA A 166 -19.42 -12.61 -6.04
CA ALA A 166 -20.10 -11.44 -5.48
C ALA A 166 -21.28 -10.93 -6.35
N GLY A 167 -21.49 -11.50 -7.56
CA GLY A 167 -22.61 -11.16 -8.45
C GLY A 167 -23.53 -12.32 -8.89
N ASN A 168 -23.06 -13.58 -8.91
CA ASN A 168 -23.83 -14.71 -9.45
C ASN A 168 -23.70 -15.94 -8.54
N GLY A 169 -24.79 -16.29 -7.85
CA GLY A 169 -24.83 -17.48 -6.99
C GLY A 169 -24.73 -18.76 -7.81
N THR A 170 -23.72 -19.60 -7.54
CA THR A 170 -23.65 -21.00 -7.99
C THR A 170 -22.59 -21.79 -7.20
N THR A 171 -22.74 -23.11 -7.25
CA THR A 171 -22.09 -24.23 -6.55
C THR A 171 -20.68 -24.01 -5.97
N ILE A 172 -20.47 -24.40 -4.70
CA ILE A 172 -19.17 -24.36 -4.03
C ILE A 172 -18.27 -25.46 -4.59
N ASN A 173 -17.62 -25.19 -5.72
CA ASN A 173 -16.42 -25.94 -6.10
C ASN A 173 -15.33 -25.61 -5.08
N ASP A 174 -14.86 -26.64 -4.36
CA ASP A 174 -13.90 -26.49 -3.27
C ASP A 174 -12.46 -26.44 -3.77
N TYR A 175 -12.20 -25.52 -4.70
CA TYR A 175 -10.89 -25.31 -5.32
C TYR A 175 -9.78 -25.09 -4.27
N ALA A 176 -10.11 -24.44 -3.14
CA ALA A 176 -9.16 -24.19 -2.06
C ALA A 176 -8.72 -25.49 -1.37
N SER A 177 -9.63 -26.43 -1.11
CA SER A 177 -9.27 -27.73 -0.55
C SER A 177 -8.48 -28.58 -1.54
N HIS A 178 -8.85 -28.58 -2.82
CA HIS A 178 -8.10 -29.28 -3.86
C HIS A 178 -6.66 -28.75 -4.02
N ALA A 179 -6.48 -27.42 -3.96
CA ALA A 179 -5.17 -26.81 -3.93
C ALA A 179 -4.34 -27.32 -2.73
N LYS A 180 -4.93 -27.33 -1.52
CA LYS A 180 -4.24 -27.79 -0.29
C LYS A 180 -3.84 -29.26 -0.37
N GLN A 181 -4.67 -30.12 -0.97
CA GLN A 181 -4.39 -31.55 -1.12
C GLN A 181 -3.17 -31.83 -2.01
N THR A 182 -3.03 -31.08 -3.11
CA THR A 182 -1.96 -31.29 -4.09
C THR A 182 -0.66 -30.55 -3.73
N MET A 183 -0.72 -29.62 -2.79
CA MET A 183 0.38 -28.72 -2.41
C MET A 183 1.66 -29.42 -1.91
N LEU A 184 1.55 -30.65 -1.39
CA LEU A 184 2.71 -31.44 -0.97
C LEU A 184 3.54 -31.98 -2.13
N LEU A 185 2.93 -32.11 -3.31
CA LEU A 185 3.57 -32.63 -4.53
C LEU A 185 4.21 -31.51 -5.37
N ALA A 186 3.83 -30.25 -5.10
CA ALA A 186 4.35 -29.09 -5.80
C ALA A 186 5.80 -28.77 -5.41
N ASP A 187 6.55 -28.19 -6.34
CA ASP A 187 7.90 -27.69 -6.05
C ASP A 187 7.88 -26.48 -5.09
N GLU A 188 9.05 -26.04 -4.62
CA GLU A 188 9.15 -24.97 -3.62
C GLU A 188 8.52 -23.64 -4.10
N GLU A 189 8.67 -23.32 -5.38
CA GLU A 189 8.16 -22.07 -5.97
C GLU A 189 6.64 -22.12 -6.16
N ASP A 190 6.13 -23.22 -6.69
CA ASP A 190 4.70 -23.46 -6.90
C ASP A 190 3.97 -23.50 -5.56
N ARG A 191 4.53 -24.21 -4.60
CA ARG A 191 3.99 -24.28 -3.24
C ARG A 191 3.97 -22.91 -2.58
N SER A 192 5.03 -22.11 -2.73
CA SER A 192 5.07 -20.73 -2.24
C SER A 192 4.00 -19.86 -2.90
N THR A 193 3.87 -19.95 -4.22
CA THR A 193 2.89 -19.19 -5.01
C THR A 193 1.46 -19.55 -4.60
N ALA A 194 1.14 -20.85 -4.53
CA ALA A 194 -0.16 -21.35 -4.07
C ALA A 194 -0.48 -20.88 -2.66
N THR A 195 0.49 -20.98 -1.74
CA THR A 195 0.35 -20.53 -0.35
C THR A 195 0.02 -19.04 -0.29
N ILE A 196 0.66 -18.21 -1.12
CA ILE A 196 0.40 -16.77 -1.18
C ILE A 196 -1.00 -16.46 -1.76
N LEU A 197 -1.40 -17.14 -2.84
CA LEU A 197 -2.75 -16.95 -3.42
C LEU A 197 -3.85 -17.33 -2.42
N LEU A 198 -3.67 -18.45 -1.72
CA LEU A 198 -4.59 -18.87 -0.65
C LEU A 198 -4.56 -17.92 0.55
N ALA A 199 -3.40 -17.35 0.89
CA ALA A 199 -3.30 -16.34 1.93
C ALA A 199 -4.05 -15.05 1.57
N VAL A 200 -3.95 -14.57 0.32
CA VAL A 200 -4.73 -13.42 -0.17
C VAL A 200 -6.22 -13.73 -0.02
N ARG A 201 -6.65 -14.91 -0.47
CA ARG A 201 -8.05 -15.37 -0.36
C ARG A 201 -8.52 -15.38 1.10
N ASP A 202 -7.74 -15.98 1.99
CA ASP A 202 -8.09 -16.11 3.41
C ASP A 202 -8.17 -14.74 4.10
N ILE A 203 -7.33 -13.78 3.70
CA ILE A 203 -7.40 -12.41 4.21
C ILE A 203 -8.61 -11.67 3.69
N ILE A 204 -8.95 -11.80 2.41
CA ILE A 204 -10.17 -11.20 1.85
C ILE A 204 -11.41 -11.72 2.58
N LEU A 205 -11.47 -13.02 2.90
CA LEU A 205 -12.58 -13.63 3.63
C LEU A 205 -12.66 -13.25 5.12
N THR A 206 -11.63 -12.60 5.66
CA THR A 206 -11.50 -12.32 7.08
C THR A 206 -11.77 -10.83 7.35
N PRO A 207 -12.56 -10.46 8.37
CA PRO A 207 -12.70 -9.06 8.79
C PRO A 207 -11.36 -8.42 9.18
N PRO A 208 -11.12 -7.13 8.86
CA PRO A 208 -9.82 -6.48 9.08
C PRO A 208 -9.22 -6.67 10.47
N ARG A 209 -10.04 -6.64 11.52
CA ARG A 209 -9.62 -6.84 12.92
C ARG A 209 -8.89 -8.16 13.19
N TYR A 210 -9.02 -9.17 12.34
CA TYR A 210 -8.38 -10.48 12.51
C TYR A 210 -7.22 -10.73 11.55
N TRP A 211 -6.91 -9.80 10.64
CA TRP A 211 -5.83 -9.97 9.66
C TRP A 211 -4.48 -10.22 10.33
N GLN A 212 -4.19 -9.52 11.43
CA GLN A 212 -2.93 -9.69 12.17
C GLN A 212 -2.69 -11.13 12.63
N VAL A 213 -3.69 -11.76 13.25
CA VAL A 213 -3.59 -13.15 13.74
C VAL A 213 -3.43 -14.15 12.58
N ARG A 214 -4.13 -13.91 11.47
CA ARG A 214 -4.04 -14.74 10.26
C ARG A 214 -2.64 -14.65 9.64
N LEU A 215 -2.10 -13.44 9.48
CA LEU A 215 -0.75 -13.24 8.94
C LEU A 215 0.33 -13.79 9.87
N ALA A 216 0.20 -13.63 11.19
CA ALA A 216 1.16 -14.19 12.14
C ALA A 216 1.21 -15.73 12.06
N THR A 217 0.06 -16.37 11.84
CA THR A 217 -0.01 -17.82 11.60
C THR A 217 0.65 -18.21 10.28
N LEU A 218 0.38 -17.45 9.20
CA LEU A 218 0.97 -17.68 7.89
C LEU A 218 2.49 -17.51 7.88
N GLN A 219 3.03 -16.55 8.64
CA GLN A 219 4.47 -16.31 8.76
C GLN A 219 5.23 -17.48 9.39
N ARG A 220 4.53 -18.35 10.12
CA ARG A 220 5.09 -19.60 10.66
C ARG A 220 4.96 -20.79 9.71
N ASN A 221 4.35 -20.62 8.53
CA ASN A 221 4.20 -21.69 7.56
C ASN A 221 5.57 -22.01 6.92
N PRO A 222 6.08 -23.26 7.04
CA PRO A 222 7.38 -23.65 6.50
C PRO A 222 7.43 -23.62 4.96
N SER A 223 6.28 -23.51 4.29
CA SER A 223 6.19 -23.37 2.85
C SER A 223 6.67 -22.01 2.35
N LEU A 224 6.79 -21.01 3.23
CA LEU A 224 7.22 -19.66 2.88
C LEU A 224 8.60 -19.35 3.49
N THR A 225 9.62 -19.40 2.64
CA THR A 225 10.97 -18.95 3.01
C THR A 225 11.13 -17.47 2.68
N TYR A 226 10.91 -16.59 3.66
CA TYR A 226 10.90 -15.13 3.46
C TYR A 226 12.19 -14.55 2.84
N SER A 227 13.34 -15.15 3.12
CA SER A 227 14.64 -14.76 2.55
C SER A 227 14.82 -15.14 1.07
N ARG A 228 13.94 -15.99 0.53
CA ARG A 228 13.99 -16.51 -0.85
C ARG A 228 12.75 -16.14 -1.67
N LEU A 229 11.91 -15.25 -1.15
CA LEU A 229 10.71 -14.83 -1.88
C LEU A 229 11.09 -14.26 -3.23
N LEU A 230 10.42 -14.75 -4.27
CA LEU A 230 10.48 -14.14 -5.58
C LEU A 230 9.89 -12.72 -5.51
N GLU A 231 10.19 -11.91 -6.50
CA GLU A 231 9.79 -10.51 -6.50
C GLU A 231 8.28 -10.31 -6.35
N GLY A 232 7.47 -11.00 -7.17
CA GLY A 232 6.02 -10.92 -7.09
C GLY A 232 5.50 -11.36 -5.72
N HIS A 233 6.05 -12.46 -5.19
CA HIS A 233 5.73 -12.97 -3.86
C HIS A 233 6.00 -11.92 -2.78
N TRP A 234 7.17 -11.28 -2.82
CA TRP A 234 7.56 -10.27 -1.85
C TRP A 234 6.59 -9.08 -1.85
N HIS A 235 6.17 -8.58 -3.02
CA HIS A 235 5.27 -7.41 -3.09
C HIS A 235 3.89 -7.70 -2.51
N VAL A 236 3.32 -8.87 -2.79
CA VAL A 236 2.04 -9.29 -2.20
C VAL A 236 2.17 -9.49 -0.70
N MET A 237 3.21 -10.20 -0.26
CA MET A 237 3.44 -10.47 1.16
C MET A 237 3.69 -9.20 1.95
N ALA A 238 4.49 -8.26 1.44
CA ALA A 238 4.73 -6.97 2.09
C ALA A 238 3.41 -6.20 2.30
N ARG A 239 2.55 -6.14 1.29
CA ARG A 239 1.22 -5.51 1.39
C ARG A 239 0.32 -6.19 2.42
N LEU A 240 0.22 -7.52 2.39
CA LEU A 240 -0.60 -8.26 3.36
C LEU A 240 -0.09 -8.07 4.79
N THR A 241 1.23 -8.12 5.01
CA THR A 241 1.83 -7.91 6.33
C THR A 241 1.59 -6.48 6.83
N LEU A 242 1.77 -5.47 5.98
CA LEU A 242 1.51 -4.07 6.32
C LEU A 242 0.02 -3.82 6.60
N ALA A 243 -0.88 -4.38 5.80
CA ALA A 243 -2.33 -4.32 6.01
C ALA A 243 -2.71 -4.90 7.37
N ALA A 244 -2.19 -6.08 7.67
CA ALA A 244 -2.45 -6.80 8.91
C ALA A 244 -1.93 -6.04 10.15
N HIS A 245 -0.78 -5.37 10.04
CA HIS A 245 -0.26 -4.52 11.11
C HIS A 245 -1.12 -3.26 11.31
N LEU A 246 -1.57 -2.62 10.23
CA LEU A 246 -2.38 -1.39 10.27
C LEU A 246 -3.80 -1.62 10.81
N ALA A 247 -4.42 -2.74 10.43
CA ALA A 247 -5.76 -3.16 10.89
C ALA A 247 -5.72 -3.86 12.26
N GLY A 248 -4.53 -4.30 12.67
CA GLY A 248 -4.28 -5.07 13.87
C GLY A 248 -4.53 -4.32 15.17
N SER A 249 -4.80 -5.10 16.23
CA SER A 249 -4.89 -4.59 17.60
C SER A 249 -3.52 -4.65 18.27
N PRO A 250 -3.12 -3.65 19.07
CA PRO A 250 -1.86 -3.71 19.84
C PRO A 250 -1.79 -4.90 20.82
N LEU A 251 -2.93 -5.55 21.12
CA LEU A 251 -3.02 -6.72 21.99
C LEU A 251 -2.80 -8.06 21.26
N SER A 252 -2.78 -8.06 19.92
CA SER A 252 -2.61 -9.29 19.12
C SER A 252 -1.13 -9.61 18.86
N GLU A 253 -0.85 -10.88 18.54
CA GLU A 253 0.50 -11.34 18.18
C GLU A 253 1.08 -10.45 17.05
N PRO A 254 2.27 -9.87 17.21
CA PRO A 254 2.86 -8.99 16.20
C PRO A 254 3.26 -9.78 14.96
N VAL A 255 2.98 -9.22 13.77
CA VAL A 255 3.50 -9.72 12.50
C VAL A 255 4.96 -9.31 12.32
N ASP A 256 5.78 -10.18 11.75
CA ASP A 256 7.18 -9.88 11.46
C ASP A 256 7.31 -8.98 10.23
N LEU A 257 7.98 -7.84 10.40
CA LEU A 257 8.27 -6.88 9.34
C LEU A 257 9.70 -7.02 8.79
N SER A 258 10.52 -7.91 9.36
CA SER A 258 11.96 -7.96 9.11
C SER A 258 12.32 -8.20 7.62
N PHE A 259 11.56 -9.04 6.93
CA PHE A 259 11.76 -9.35 5.52
C PHE A 259 11.51 -8.15 4.59
N ILE A 260 10.71 -7.16 5.03
CA ILE A 260 10.45 -5.95 4.26
C ILE A 260 11.71 -5.08 4.20
N PHE A 261 12.49 -5.05 5.28
CA PHE A 261 13.75 -4.29 5.30
C PHE A 261 14.81 -4.87 4.36
N GLN A 262 14.81 -6.18 4.15
CA GLN A 262 15.75 -6.86 3.25
C GLN A 262 15.56 -6.45 1.77
N GLY A 263 14.37 -5.97 1.40
CA GLY A 263 14.06 -5.51 0.05
C GLY A 263 14.35 -4.03 -0.21
N ALA A 264 14.73 -3.26 0.80
CA ALA A 264 14.90 -1.82 0.74
C ALA A 264 16.20 -1.41 0.03
N THR A 265 16.15 -0.36 -0.79
CA THR A 265 17.35 0.27 -1.37
C THR A 265 17.37 1.72 -0.91
N PRO A 266 18.34 2.12 -0.06
CA PRO A 266 18.44 3.49 0.42
C PRO A 266 18.47 4.48 -0.75
N VAL A 267 17.76 5.58 -0.61
CA VAL A 267 17.77 6.66 -1.61
C VAL A 267 19.04 7.47 -1.40
N LEU A 268 19.93 7.46 -2.38
CA LEU A 268 21.13 8.30 -2.38
C LEU A 268 20.98 9.45 -3.39
N PRO A 269 21.55 10.64 -3.11
CA PRO A 269 21.53 11.75 -4.07
C PRO A 269 22.10 11.34 -5.43
N GLY A 270 21.36 11.60 -6.51
CA GLY A 270 21.76 11.27 -7.89
C GLY A 270 21.60 9.80 -8.29
N GLN A 271 21.12 8.93 -7.38
CA GLN A 271 20.86 7.53 -7.70
C GLN A 271 19.52 7.39 -8.43
N LEU A 272 19.54 6.79 -9.62
CA LEU A 272 18.32 6.41 -10.32
C LEU A 272 17.84 5.03 -9.83
N LEU A 273 16.67 5.00 -9.20
CA LEU A 273 16.03 3.77 -8.75
C LEU A 273 14.95 3.33 -9.76
N THR A 274 14.91 2.03 -10.05
CA THR A 274 13.79 1.42 -10.79
C THR A 274 12.46 1.59 -10.04
N HIS A 275 11.32 1.51 -10.73
CA HIS A 275 9.99 1.57 -10.09
C HIS A 275 9.83 0.57 -8.96
N LYS A 276 10.33 -0.65 -9.19
CA LYS A 276 10.43 -1.72 -8.20
C LYS A 276 11.18 -1.27 -6.94
N GLN A 277 12.39 -0.74 -7.09
CA GLN A 277 13.20 -0.30 -5.95
C GLN A 277 12.52 0.85 -5.20
N GLN A 278 11.88 1.77 -5.92
CA GLN A 278 11.14 2.87 -5.31
C GLN A 278 9.91 2.37 -4.53
N LEU A 279 9.13 1.43 -5.07
CA LEU A 279 8.01 0.81 -4.38
C LEU A 279 8.47 0.08 -3.11
N ARG A 280 9.52 -0.75 -3.22
CA ARG A 280 10.10 -1.45 -2.06
C ARG A 280 10.57 -0.49 -0.97
N GLN A 281 11.21 0.60 -1.37
CA GLN A 281 11.67 1.61 -0.43
C GLN A 281 10.51 2.31 0.28
N SER A 282 9.40 2.60 -0.41
CA SER A 282 8.20 3.15 0.24
C SER A 282 7.63 2.18 1.29
N PHE A 283 7.52 0.89 0.98
CA PHE A 283 7.04 -0.12 1.94
C PHE A 283 7.98 -0.26 3.14
N SER A 284 9.30 -0.22 2.90
CA SER A 284 10.30 -0.22 3.97
C SER A 284 10.19 0.99 4.89
N ASN A 285 9.95 2.19 4.33
CA ASN A 285 9.72 3.40 5.12
C ASN A 285 8.49 3.25 6.02
N LEU A 286 7.37 2.72 5.50
CA LEU A 286 6.18 2.45 6.31
C LEU A 286 6.47 1.39 7.40
N ALA A 287 7.06 0.25 7.03
CA ALA A 287 7.42 -0.81 7.98
C ALA A 287 8.30 -0.29 9.12
N ARG A 288 9.24 0.62 8.82
CA ARG A 288 10.08 1.25 9.82
C ARG A 288 9.30 2.21 10.71
N ALA A 289 8.39 3.02 10.15
CA ALA A 289 7.53 3.90 10.94
C ALA A 289 6.67 3.11 11.95
N LEU A 290 6.09 2.00 11.50
CA LEU A 290 5.33 1.05 12.34
C LEU A 290 6.20 0.48 13.47
N THR A 291 7.44 0.06 13.13
CA THR A 291 8.39 -0.51 14.09
C THR A 291 8.85 0.52 15.13
N VAL A 292 9.22 1.73 14.70
CA VAL A 292 9.70 2.81 15.57
C VAL A 292 8.65 3.18 16.61
N SER A 293 7.39 3.25 16.22
CA SER A 293 6.29 3.64 17.12
C SER A 293 5.88 2.49 18.06
N SER A 294 5.92 1.23 17.58
CA SER A 294 5.63 0.06 18.43
C SER A 294 6.65 -0.13 19.57
N ASN A 295 7.91 0.27 19.36
CA ASN A 295 8.95 0.16 20.38
C ASN A 295 8.78 1.18 21.53
N GLU A 296 8.13 2.33 21.30
CA GLU A 296 7.82 3.28 22.38
C GLU A 296 6.77 2.73 23.35
N LEU A 297 5.81 1.94 22.84
CA LEU A 297 4.86 1.23 23.68
C LEU A 297 5.56 0.11 24.48
N ASN A 298 6.59 -0.51 23.90
CA ASN A 298 7.37 -1.59 24.51
C ASN A 298 8.70 -1.08 25.09
N LYS A 299 8.63 -0.28 26.17
CA LYS A 299 9.79 0.34 26.87
C LYS A 299 10.84 -0.63 27.45
N ALA A 300 10.68 -1.93 27.27
CA ALA A 300 11.62 -2.93 27.76
C ALA A 300 12.30 -3.61 26.57
N ARG A 301 13.64 -3.62 26.58
CA ARG A 301 14.57 -4.39 25.71
C ARG A 301 15.12 -3.63 24.50
N ASN A 302 16.18 -2.84 24.71
CA ASN A 302 17.49 -2.99 24.03
C ASN A 302 18.35 -1.72 24.14
N THR A 303 19.61 -1.88 24.54
CA THR A 303 20.63 -0.82 24.66
C THR A 303 21.33 -0.46 23.34
N ARG A 304 21.04 -1.17 22.24
CA ARG A 304 21.63 -0.96 20.89
C ARG A 304 20.78 -0.13 19.93
N ARG A 305 19.67 0.46 20.38
CA ARG A 305 18.74 1.19 19.51
C ARG A 305 18.96 2.69 19.60
N LEU A 306 18.79 3.38 18.47
CA LEU A 306 18.72 4.84 18.43
C LEU A 306 17.61 5.31 19.38
N PRO A 307 17.80 6.46 20.06
CA PRO A 307 16.71 7.11 20.80
C PRO A 307 15.50 7.28 19.89
N PHE A 308 14.29 7.10 20.42
CA PHE A 308 13.06 7.18 19.61
C PHE A 308 12.95 8.45 18.78
N THR A 309 13.28 9.61 19.35
CA THR A 309 13.30 10.87 18.61
C THR A 309 14.22 10.82 17.39
N ALA A 310 15.42 10.25 17.53
CA ALA A 310 16.37 10.10 16.43
C ALA A 310 15.89 9.08 15.39
N ALA A 311 15.32 7.95 15.84
CA ALA A 311 14.75 6.95 14.95
C ALA A 311 13.55 7.49 14.16
N TRP A 312 12.68 8.27 14.82
CA TRP A 312 11.55 8.95 14.20
C TRP A 312 12.01 10.00 13.19
N GLN A 313 13.00 10.83 13.55
CA GLN A 313 13.56 11.86 12.66
C GLN A 313 14.19 11.24 11.42
N SER A 314 14.99 10.19 11.58
CA SER A 314 15.56 9.44 10.45
C SER A 314 14.46 8.85 9.57
N CYS A 315 13.41 8.29 10.17
CA CYS A 315 12.28 7.74 9.41
C CYS A 315 11.53 8.81 8.61
N TRP A 316 11.28 9.96 9.23
CA TRP A 316 10.68 11.11 8.56
C TRP A 316 11.55 11.57 7.40
N SER A 317 12.84 11.82 7.64
CA SER A 317 13.77 12.32 6.61
C SER A 317 13.85 11.39 5.41
N ASP A 318 13.98 10.09 5.60
CA ASP A 318 14.08 9.16 4.47
C ASP A 318 12.74 9.03 3.70
N ASN A 319 11.61 9.18 4.39
CA ASN A 319 10.30 9.20 3.73
C ASN A 319 10.11 10.45 2.87
N GLN A 320 10.61 11.59 3.34
CA GLN A 320 10.59 12.85 2.58
C GLN A 320 11.61 12.82 1.44
N LEU A 321 12.83 12.32 1.68
CA LEU A 321 13.87 12.16 0.67
C LEU A 321 13.40 11.25 -0.47
N TRP A 322 12.76 10.12 -0.13
CA TRP A 322 12.12 9.28 -1.14
C TRP A 322 11.10 10.05 -1.96
N TYR A 323 10.31 10.95 -1.34
CA TYR A 323 9.30 11.72 -2.05
C TYR A 323 9.90 12.69 -3.06
N ALA A 324 10.98 13.38 -2.67
CA ALA A 324 11.68 14.33 -3.51
C ALA A 324 12.50 13.67 -4.63
N ALA A 325 13.00 12.45 -4.42
CA ALA A 325 13.91 11.78 -5.34
C ALA A 325 13.23 10.86 -6.36
N ARG A 326 11.89 10.80 -6.39
CA ARG A 326 11.18 9.92 -7.33
C ARG A 326 11.41 10.34 -8.77
N ASN A 327 11.60 9.34 -9.64
CA ASN A 327 11.61 9.60 -11.08
C ASN A 327 10.24 10.10 -11.55
N GLU A 328 10.21 10.73 -12.72
CA GLU A 328 9.00 11.36 -13.30
C GLU A 328 7.82 10.38 -13.40
N GLU A 329 8.08 9.14 -13.81
CA GLU A 329 7.06 8.09 -13.92
C GLU A 329 6.47 7.65 -12.57
N MET A 330 7.14 7.94 -11.46
CA MET A 330 6.65 7.70 -10.09
C MET A 330 6.04 8.95 -9.44
N GLN A 331 5.95 10.07 -10.16
CA GLN A 331 5.26 11.28 -9.72
C GLN A 331 3.80 11.28 -10.22
N GLN A 332 2.98 12.12 -9.60
CA GLN A 332 1.64 12.41 -10.09
C GLN A 332 1.73 13.19 -11.41
N ILE A 333 0.88 12.84 -12.39
CA ILE A 333 0.72 13.60 -13.64
C ILE A 333 -0.03 14.91 -13.37
N LEU A 334 -1.07 14.83 -12.54
CA LEU A 334 -1.95 15.94 -12.25
C LEU A 334 -2.39 15.87 -10.79
N GLU A 335 -2.36 17.01 -10.10
CA GLU A 335 -2.97 17.20 -8.78
C GLU A 335 -3.88 18.42 -8.86
N MET A 336 -5.16 18.21 -8.62
CA MET A 336 -6.16 19.26 -8.49
C MET A 336 -6.56 19.35 -7.04
N GLU A 337 -6.27 20.48 -6.40
CA GLU A 337 -6.67 20.75 -5.02
C GLU A 337 -8.19 20.86 -4.89
N ASN A 338 -8.66 20.69 -3.65
CA ASN A 338 -10.06 20.90 -3.30
C ASN A 338 -10.49 22.29 -3.83
N PHE A 339 -11.45 22.32 -4.76
CA PHE A 339 -12.09 23.57 -5.13
C PHE A 339 -12.89 24.04 -3.91
N GLU A 340 -12.34 24.93 -3.09
CA GLU A 340 -13.18 25.70 -2.18
C GLU A 340 -14.27 26.36 -3.02
N THR A 341 -15.49 26.22 -2.51
CA THR A 341 -16.74 26.61 -3.15
C THR A 341 -16.65 28.03 -3.71
N SER A 342 -16.40 28.16 -5.01
CA SER A 342 -16.85 29.36 -5.71
C SER A 342 -18.38 29.33 -5.62
N PRO A 343 -19.05 30.42 -5.19
CA PRO A 343 -20.51 30.44 -5.02
C PRO A 343 -21.29 30.14 -6.31
N ALA A 344 -20.61 30.06 -7.46
CA ALA A 344 -21.16 29.70 -8.76
C ALA A 344 -21.05 28.19 -9.12
N LYS A 345 -20.33 27.35 -8.35
CA LYS A 345 -20.07 25.94 -8.69
C LYS A 345 -20.21 24.99 -7.49
N GLY A 346 -21.42 24.88 -6.93
CA GLY A 346 -21.82 23.79 -6.03
C GLY A 346 -20.90 23.54 -4.81
N PRO A 347 -21.15 22.48 -4.01
CA PRO A 347 -20.20 22.03 -3.01
C PRO A 347 -18.98 21.42 -3.71
N GLY A 348 -17.78 21.93 -3.37
CA GLY A 348 -16.51 21.45 -3.92
C GLY A 348 -16.22 19.99 -3.55
N ALA A 349 -15.33 19.34 -4.32
CA ALA A 349 -14.89 17.99 -4.02
C ALA A 349 -14.18 17.94 -2.64
N PRO A 350 -14.53 16.99 -1.75
CA PRO A 350 -14.01 16.95 -0.37
C PRO A 350 -12.55 16.48 -0.25
N PHE A 351 -11.96 16.00 -1.35
CA PHE A 351 -10.59 15.48 -1.45
C PHE A 351 -9.92 15.91 -2.76
N PRO A 352 -8.58 15.99 -2.79
CA PRO A 352 -7.85 16.31 -4.00
C PRO A 352 -8.01 15.19 -5.03
N ILE A 353 -8.00 15.55 -6.30
CA ILE A 353 -7.95 14.60 -7.41
C ILE A 353 -6.49 14.48 -7.84
N VAL A 354 -5.92 13.28 -7.66
CA VAL A 354 -4.51 13.00 -7.99
C VAL A 354 -4.47 11.88 -9.02
N ILE A 355 -3.84 12.14 -10.16
CA ILE A 355 -3.74 11.21 -11.29
C ILE A 355 -2.30 10.73 -11.44
N PHE A 356 -2.13 9.43 -11.63
CA PHE A 356 -0.81 8.79 -11.82
C PHE A 356 -0.75 8.11 -13.19
N SER A 357 0.46 7.94 -13.72
CA SER A 357 0.71 7.23 -14.98
C SER A 357 0.58 5.71 -14.85
N ASN A 358 0.77 5.18 -13.63
CA ASN A 358 0.75 3.75 -13.38
C ASN A 358 0.40 3.45 -11.91
N THR A 359 -0.06 2.23 -11.65
CA THR A 359 -0.50 1.76 -10.33
C THR A 359 0.63 1.69 -9.31
N CYS A 360 1.87 1.41 -9.74
CA CYS A 360 3.03 1.40 -8.85
C CYS A 360 3.29 2.79 -8.24
N ALA A 361 3.29 3.83 -9.06
CA ALA A 361 3.42 5.23 -8.63
C ALA A 361 2.32 5.62 -7.64
N LEU A 362 1.08 5.22 -7.94
CA LEU A 362 -0.08 5.45 -7.08
C LEU A 362 0.11 4.79 -5.71
N VAL A 363 0.38 3.48 -5.67
CA VAL A 363 0.52 2.73 -4.42
C VAL A 363 1.71 3.24 -3.62
N ALA A 364 2.86 3.49 -4.25
CA ALA A 364 4.04 3.99 -3.55
C ALA A 364 3.80 5.39 -2.95
N THR A 365 3.09 6.26 -3.68
CA THR A 365 2.75 7.61 -3.19
C THR A 365 1.73 7.56 -2.06
N LEU A 366 0.74 6.68 -2.16
CA LEU A 366 -0.20 6.38 -1.07
C LEU A 366 0.57 5.91 0.18
N VAL A 367 1.54 5.02 0.03
CA VAL A 367 2.40 4.52 1.12
C VAL A 367 3.20 5.65 1.77
N HIS A 368 3.73 6.60 0.98
CA HIS A 368 4.44 7.76 1.53
C HIS A 368 3.54 8.63 2.41
N HIS A 369 2.33 8.97 1.94
CA HIS A 369 1.41 9.78 2.72
C HIS A 369 0.93 9.03 3.97
N LEU A 370 0.70 7.71 3.86
CA LEU A 370 0.37 6.88 5.00
C LEU A 370 1.53 6.81 6.01
N THR A 371 2.78 6.73 5.55
CA THR A 371 3.98 6.78 6.41
C THR A 371 4.07 8.10 7.15
N ALA A 372 3.93 9.22 6.43
CA ALA A 372 3.95 10.55 7.03
C ALA A 372 2.81 10.73 8.04
N LEU A 373 1.60 10.28 7.70
CA LEU A 373 0.45 10.29 8.60
C LEU A 373 0.70 9.51 9.89
N TYR A 374 1.25 8.30 9.77
CA TYR A 374 1.57 7.43 10.90
C TYR A 374 2.64 8.05 11.79
N LEU A 375 3.69 8.63 11.20
CA LEU A 375 4.76 9.31 11.94
C LEU A 375 4.24 10.57 12.65
N LEU A 376 3.42 11.39 11.99
CA LEU A 376 2.84 12.59 12.60
C LEU A 376 1.92 12.26 13.78
N HIS A 377 1.22 11.12 13.72
CA HIS A 377 0.45 10.65 14.86
C HIS A 377 1.33 10.34 16.09
N ASN A 378 2.50 9.75 15.84
CA ASN A 378 3.44 9.34 16.87
C ASN A 378 4.61 10.32 17.01
N LYS A 379 4.39 11.61 16.73
CA LYS A 379 5.47 12.61 16.70
C LYS A 379 6.06 12.84 18.10
N PRO A 380 7.39 12.73 18.29
CA PRO A 380 8.01 13.09 19.55
C PRO A 380 7.73 14.57 19.91
N ARG A 381 7.66 14.84 21.21
CA ARG A 381 7.48 16.20 21.73
C ARG A 381 8.67 17.06 21.29
N LEU A 382 8.39 18.33 20.99
CA LEU A 382 9.39 19.33 20.59
C LEU A 382 10.13 19.09 19.25
N THR A 383 9.93 17.93 18.59
CA THR A 383 10.46 17.70 17.24
C THR A 383 9.68 18.53 16.21
N ARG A 384 10.41 19.27 15.37
CA ARG A 384 9.88 20.01 14.23
C ARG A 384 10.25 19.26 12.94
N PRO A 385 9.31 18.54 12.29
CA PRO A 385 9.58 17.95 10.99
C PRO A 385 9.79 19.03 9.94
N VAL A 386 10.69 18.74 9.00
CA VAL A 386 10.85 19.51 7.77
C VAL A 386 10.21 18.70 6.67
N ALA A 387 9.18 19.25 6.04
CA ALA A 387 8.56 18.65 4.86
C ALA A 387 9.30 19.11 3.61
N GLU A 388 9.43 18.20 2.64
CA GLU A 388 9.96 18.54 1.32
C GLU A 388 8.94 19.33 0.50
N ILE A 389 9.40 19.95 -0.60
CA ILE A 389 8.53 20.66 -1.52
C ILE A 389 7.46 19.68 -2.05
N GLY A 390 6.19 20.12 -2.03
CA GLY A 390 5.04 19.29 -2.42
C GLY A 390 4.54 18.34 -1.33
N SER A 391 5.13 18.38 -0.13
CA SER A 391 4.71 17.61 1.05
C SER A 391 4.22 18.54 2.18
N SER A 392 3.74 17.97 3.28
CA SER A 392 3.17 18.73 4.40
C SER A 392 3.56 18.17 5.76
N ASN A 393 3.43 19.00 6.80
CA ASN A 393 3.52 18.58 8.20
C ASN A 393 2.14 18.34 8.84
N SER A 394 1.06 18.45 8.06
CA SER A 394 -0.32 18.27 8.52
C SER A 394 -0.78 16.82 8.39
N ALA A 395 -1.18 16.22 9.51
CA ALA A 395 -1.74 14.88 9.52
C ALA A 395 -3.06 14.81 8.72
N VAL A 396 -3.92 15.83 8.84
CA VAL A 396 -5.18 15.89 8.10
C VAL A 396 -4.91 15.99 6.59
N TRP A 397 -3.90 16.77 6.18
CA TRP A 397 -3.50 16.88 4.77
C TRP A 397 -3.11 15.51 4.22
N HIS A 398 -2.24 14.76 4.91
CA HIS A 398 -1.88 13.41 4.48
C HIS A 398 -3.06 12.42 4.46
N ALA A 399 -3.96 12.50 5.44
CA ALA A 399 -5.16 11.68 5.46
C ALA A 399 -6.07 11.96 4.25
N GLN A 400 -6.24 13.23 3.90
CA GLN A 400 -6.99 13.64 2.71
C GLN A 400 -6.33 13.14 1.42
N ARG A 401 -5.00 13.12 1.33
CA ARG A 401 -4.30 12.55 0.17
C ARG A 401 -4.48 11.03 0.07
N VAL A 402 -4.35 10.30 1.19
CA VAL A 402 -4.59 8.83 1.19
C VAL A 402 -5.99 8.52 0.68
N VAL A 403 -7.01 9.22 1.17
CA VAL A 403 -8.40 9.00 0.72
C VAL A 403 -8.64 9.52 -0.69
N GLY A 404 -8.11 10.70 -1.03
CA GLY A 404 -8.27 11.33 -2.35
C GLY A 404 -7.66 10.51 -3.48
N ILE A 405 -6.47 9.95 -3.28
CA ILE A 405 -5.83 9.03 -4.24
C ILE A 405 -6.75 7.84 -4.55
N VAL A 406 -7.36 7.25 -3.52
CA VAL A 406 -8.26 6.09 -3.69
C VAL A 406 -9.63 6.49 -4.24
N ALA A 407 -10.11 7.69 -3.90
CA ALA A 407 -11.38 8.23 -4.38
C ALA A 407 -11.34 8.58 -5.88
N ALA A 408 -10.23 9.15 -6.34
CA ALA A 408 -10.01 9.52 -7.74
C ALA A 408 -9.90 8.31 -8.67
N PHE A 409 -9.55 7.15 -8.11
CA PHE A 409 -9.45 5.91 -8.87
C PHE A 409 -10.81 5.20 -8.91
N MET A 410 -11.44 5.24 -10.09
CA MET A 410 -12.81 4.75 -10.28
C MET A 410 -12.90 3.22 -10.34
N GLU A 411 -11.82 2.55 -10.72
CA GLU A 411 -11.82 1.11 -10.94
C GLU A 411 -11.53 0.33 -9.64
N ALA A 412 -12.07 -0.89 -9.54
CA ALA A 412 -11.80 -1.79 -8.41
C ALA A 412 -10.35 -2.31 -8.38
N GLU A 413 -9.51 -1.94 -9.35
CA GLU A 413 -8.18 -2.53 -9.57
C GLU A 413 -7.18 -2.27 -8.44
N ILE A 414 -7.33 -1.17 -7.69
CA ILE A 414 -6.42 -0.88 -6.56
C ILE A 414 -6.97 -1.31 -5.21
N LEU A 415 -8.22 -1.76 -5.13
CA LEU A 415 -8.85 -2.12 -3.87
C LEU A 415 -8.35 -3.51 -3.44
N ASP A 416 -7.33 -3.50 -2.58
CA ASP A 416 -6.78 -4.68 -1.92
C ASP A 416 -6.81 -4.50 -0.39
N PRO A 417 -6.45 -5.54 0.40
CA PRO A 417 -6.42 -5.43 1.86
C PRO A 417 -5.53 -4.29 2.38
N PHE A 418 -4.42 -3.97 1.70
CA PHE A 418 -3.51 -2.91 2.12
C PHE A 418 -4.12 -1.52 1.93
N VAL A 419 -4.71 -1.25 0.77
CA VAL A 419 -5.39 0.01 0.48
C VAL A 419 -6.60 0.20 1.40
N VAL A 420 -7.36 -0.87 1.67
CA VAL A 420 -8.46 -0.83 2.66
C VAL A 420 -7.93 -0.46 4.05
N ALA A 421 -6.86 -1.10 4.53
CA ALA A 421 -6.25 -0.76 5.81
C ALA A 421 -5.76 0.70 5.86
N ALA A 422 -5.16 1.19 4.76
CA ALA A 422 -4.69 2.56 4.64
C ALA A 422 -5.83 3.58 4.75
N VAL A 423 -6.94 3.34 4.04
CA VAL A 423 -8.13 4.19 4.09
C VAL A 423 -8.77 4.19 5.48
N LEU A 424 -8.90 3.02 6.12
CA LEU A 424 -9.40 2.91 7.49
C LEU A 424 -8.50 3.65 8.48
N TYR A 425 -7.18 3.59 8.30
CA TYR A 425 -6.23 4.34 9.13
C TYR A 425 -6.37 5.86 8.92
N ALA A 426 -6.48 6.30 7.67
CA ALA A 426 -6.65 7.71 7.32
C ALA A 426 -7.97 8.31 7.84
N ALA A 427 -9.06 7.54 7.78
CA ALA A 427 -10.37 7.96 8.24
C ALA A 427 -10.38 8.41 9.71
N LYS A 428 -9.50 7.85 10.56
CA LYS A 428 -9.33 8.24 11.98
C LYS A 428 -8.83 9.69 12.17
N ARG A 429 -8.51 10.40 11.10
CA ARG A 429 -8.08 11.82 11.10
C ARG A 429 -9.05 12.74 10.39
N LEU A 430 -10.18 12.21 9.92
CA LEU A 430 -11.23 12.96 9.27
C LEU A 430 -12.40 13.11 10.24
N SER A 431 -12.99 14.30 10.28
CA SER A 431 -14.14 14.61 11.13
C SER A 431 -15.32 15.20 10.37
N HIS A 432 -15.12 15.62 9.13
CA HIS A 432 -16.17 16.25 8.33
C HIS A 432 -17.08 15.20 7.69
N ALA A 433 -18.39 15.36 7.81
CA ALA A 433 -19.37 14.40 7.31
C ALA A 433 -19.20 14.13 5.80
N SER A 434 -19.04 15.16 4.96
CA SER A 434 -18.83 14.93 3.51
C SER A 434 -17.57 14.10 3.20
N GLN A 435 -16.53 14.19 4.03
CA GLN A 435 -15.30 13.43 3.86
C GLN A 435 -15.48 11.97 4.25
N LEU A 436 -16.08 11.74 5.41
CA LEU A 436 -16.37 10.40 5.90
C LEU A 436 -17.38 9.67 4.97
N ALA A 437 -18.22 10.39 4.21
CA ALA A 437 -19.21 9.79 3.30
C ALA A 437 -18.53 9.16 2.09
N VAL A 438 -17.49 9.83 1.57
CA VAL A 438 -16.62 9.27 0.53
C VAL A 438 -15.88 8.04 1.04
N VAL A 439 -15.37 8.06 2.28
CA VAL A 439 -14.72 6.89 2.87
C VAL A 439 -15.69 5.71 2.91
N VAL A 440 -16.91 5.90 3.40
CA VAL A 440 -17.96 4.86 3.40
C VAL A 440 -18.21 4.32 1.99
N ASN A 441 -18.29 5.20 0.98
CA ASN A 441 -18.47 4.77 -0.41
C ASN A 441 -17.29 3.93 -0.92
N ILE A 442 -16.04 4.31 -0.60
CA ILE A 442 -14.85 3.51 -0.93
C ILE A 442 -14.94 2.12 -0.29
N LEU A 443 -15.29 2.02 0.99
CA LEU A 443 -15.39 0.74 1.70
C LEU A 443 -16.51 -0.14 1.15
N ARG A 444 -17.66 0.44 0.77
CA ARG A 444 -18.74 -0.30 0.10
C ARG A 444 -18.29 -0.85 -1.26
N ARG A 445 -17.61 -0.05 -2.08
CA ARG A 445 -17.02 -0.52 -3.35
C ARG A 445 -16.01 -1.64 -3.12
N ALA A 446 -15.15 -1.51 -2.11
CA ALA A 446 -14.18 -2.55 -1.77
C ALA A 446 -14.88 -3.85 -1.37
N SER A 447 -15.86 -3.78 -0.47
CA SER A 447 -16.67 -4.93 -0.05
C SER A 447 -17.34 -5.63 -1.24
N GLN A 448 -18.01 -4.86 -2.11
CA GLN A 448 -18.72 -5.39 -3.28
C GLN A 448 -17.79 -6.02 -4.33
N SER A 449 -16.64 -5.40 -4.60
CA SER A 449 -15.75 -5.83 -5.69
C SER A 449 -14.72 -6.89 -5.31
N THR A 450 -14.40 -7.00 -4.01
CA THR A 450 -13.36 -7.92 -3.53
C THR A 450 -13.93 -9.04 -2.66
N GLY A 451 -15.05 -8.79 -1.97
CA GLY A 451 -15.61 -9.67 -0.95
C GLY A 451 -15.10 -9.43 0.47
N ILE A 452 -14.30 -8.38 0.72
CA ILE A 452 -13.83 -8.07 2.09
C ILE A 452 -15.02 -7.68 2.98
N PRO A 453 -15.24 -8.36 4.12
CA PRO A 453 -16.34 -8.03 5.03
C PRO A 453 -16.03 -6.75 5.82
N LEU A 454 -16.57 -5.62 5.36
CA LEU A 454 -16.33 -4.28 5.90
C LEU A 454 -17.54 -3.65 6.61
N GLN A 455 -18.59 -4.43 6.89
CA GLN A 455 -19.85 -3.88 7.40
C GLN A 455 -19.69 -3.22 8.78
N ASP A 456 -18.88 -3.80 9.66
CA ASP A 456 -18.64 -3.25 10.99
C ASP A 456 -17.92 -1.89 10.89
N GLU A 457 -16.91 -1.79 10.04
CA GLU A 457 -16.17 -0.56 9.79
C GLU A 457 -17.06 0.53 9.16
N ILE A 458 -17.93 0.15 8.22
CA ILE A 458 -18.90 1.05 7.59
C ILE A 458 -19.89 1.60 8.64
N ASN A 459 -20.50 0.72 9.45
CA ASN A 459 -21.45 1.12 10.49
C ASN A 459 -20.81 2.06 11.53
N ASN A 460 -19.56 1.80 11.91
CA ASN A 460 -18.82 2.63 12.86
C ASN A 460 -18.57 4.04 12.31
N LEU A 461 -18.30 4.18 11.01
CA LEU A 461 -18.13 5.50 10.39
C LEU A 461 -19.47 6.22 10.32
N GLU A 462 -20.54 5.56 9.87
CA GLU A 462 -21.92 6.12 9.77
C GLU A 462 -22.46 6.61 11.11
N THR A 463 -22.22 5.89 12.21
CA THR A 463 -22.61 6.37 13.55
C THR A 463 -21.82 7.61 13.98
N THR A 464 -20.55 7.70 13.62
CA THR A 464 -19.71 8.89 13.87
C THR A 464 -20.22 10.11 13.10
N HIS A 465 -20.67 9.91 11.86
CA HIS A 465 -21.31 10.94 11.04
C HIS A 465 -22.57 11.52 11.69
N HIS A 466 -23.49 10.67 12.13
CA HIS A 466 -24.76 11.15 12.69
C HIS A 466 -24.60 11.90 14.01
N THR A 467 -23.53 11.65 14.75
CA THR A 467 -23.24 12.38 16.00
C THR A 467 -22.73 13.81 15.73
N THR A 468 -22.10 14.05 14.58
CA THR A 468 -21.54 15.36 14.22
C THR A 468 -22.57 16.32 13.61
N ASP A 469 -23.68 15.83 13.06
CA ASP A 469 -24.78 16.67 12.51
C ASP A 469 -25.76 17.20 13.58
N VAL A 470 -25.71 16.66 14.80
CA VAL A 470 -26.63 17.00 15.92
C VAL A 470 -26.00 17.99 16.92
N SER A 471 -24.72 18.32 16.75
CA SER A 471 -23.96 19.27 17.58
C SER A 471 -23.66 20.54 16.81
#